data_AF-A0AAE0DFY2-F1
#
_entry.id   AF-A0AAE0DFY2-F1
#
_cell.length_a   1.000
_cell.length_b   1.000
_cell.length_c   1.000
_cell.angle_alpha   90.00
_cell.angle_beta   90.00
_cell.angle_gamma   90.00
#
_symmetry.space_group_name_H-M   'P 1'
#
loop_
_entity.id
_entity.type
_entity.pdbx_description
1 polymer ?
#
loop_
_entity_poly.entity_id
_entity_poly.type
_entity_poly.pdbx_seq_one_letter_code
_entity_poly.pdbx_strand_id
1 'polypeptide(L)'
;MWIALHKQHGDIMRYGPNALSFADPQALKTIYGLNKGFVKVRKLASIIIENYADTDLHKSEFYPVQQAMSKGERLPSLFSTTDEQYHAELRRCVNGAFSMTALVQYEPSVDITTEKFLDQTEALFSSKNKICDFAEWLQYYAFDVIGEITYSKRHGFVDSAEDVDGMVGYLGKLFSYVAPVQPPTHFAR
;
A
#
# COMPACT_ATOMS: atom_id res chain seq x y z
N MET A 1 -9.30 -9.79 -15.76
CA MET A 1 -9.78 -8.66 -16.59
C MET A 1 -8.64 -8.02 -17.39
N TRP A 2 -7.67 -7.36 -16.76
CA TRP A 2 -6.56 -6.68 -17.46
C TRP A 2 -5.67 -7.58 -18.34
N ILE A 3 -5.39 -8.81 -17.88
CA ILE A 3 -4.62 -9.79 -18.68
C ILE A 3 -5.33 -10.13 -20.00
N ALA A 4 -6.66 -10.24 -20.00
CA ALA A 4 -7.43 -10.53 -21.20
C ALA A 4 -7.40 -9.36 -22.19
N LEU A 5 -7.46 -8.12 -21.68
CA LEU A 5 -7.37 -6.90 -22.50
C LEU A 5 -5.98 -6.75 -23.14
N HIS A 6 -4.90 -7.01 -22.41
CA HIS A 6 -3.56 -6.99 -22.99
C HIS A 6 -3.33 -8.10 -24.02
N LYS A 7 -3.96 -9.28 -23.85
CA LYS A 7 -3.96 -10.32 -24.90
C LYS A 7 -4.65 -9.88 -26.18
N GLN A 8 -5.65 -9.00 -26.10
CA GLN A 8 -6.41 -8.53 -27.26
C GLN A 8 -5.80 -7.27 -27.91
N HIS A 9 -5.29 -6.34 -27.10
CA HIS A 9 -4.88 -5.00 -27.54
C HIS A 9 -3.36 -4.79 -27.55
N GLY A 10 -2.58 -5.78 -27.09
CA GLY A 10 -1.12 -5.72 -27.04
C GLY A 10 -0.57 -5.19 -25.71
N ASP A 11 0.75 -5.01 -25.67
CA ASP A 11 1.48 -4.72 -24.43
C ASP A 11 1.23 -3.32 -23.88
N ILE A 12 0.74 -2.39 -24.70
CA ILE A 12 0.40 -1.03 -24.31
C ILE A 12 -1.03 -0.75 -24.76
N MET A 13 -1.91 -0.43 -23.82
CA MET A 13 -3.31 -0.10 -24.12
C MET A 13 -3.72 1.23 -23.47
N ARG A 14 -4.45 2.05 -24.22
CA ARG A 14 -5.11 3.25 -23.69
C ARG A 14 -6.50 2.87 -23.19
N TYR A 15 -6.77 3.12 -21.92
CA TYR A 15 -8.05 2.78 -21.27
C TYR A 15 -8.80 4.01 -20.75
N GLY A 16 -8.22 5.20 -20.88
CA GLY A 16 -8.88 6.48 -20.64
C GLY A 16 -8.22 7.60 -21.44
N PRO A 17 -8.83 8.81 -21.48
CA PRO A 17 -8.30 9.94 -22.25
C PRO A 17 -6.83 10.22 -21.95
N ASN A 18 -6.44 10.13 -20.68
CA ASN A 18 -5.10 10.38 -20.18
C ASN A 18 -4.48 9.17 -19.45
N ALA A 19 -4.90 7.95 -19.78
CA ALA A 19 -4.49 6.75 -19.05
C ALA A 19 -4.02 5.61 -19.97
N LEU A 20 -2.80 5.14 -19.72
CA LEU A 20 -2.16 4.02 -20.42
C LEU A 20 -1.88 2.88 -19.42
N SER A 21 -2.12 1.66 -19.85
CA SER A 21 -1.75 0.42 -19.14
C SER A 21 -0.61 -0.23 -19.90
N PHE A 22 0.41 -0.71 -19.17
CA PHE A 22 1.61 -1.34 -19.70
C PHE A 22 1.74 -2.77 -19.15
N ALA A 23 1.96 -3.74 -20.03
CA ALA A 23 2.22 -5.15 -19.69
C ALA A 23 3.61 -5.63 -20.14
N ASP A 24 4.47 -4.73 -20.61
CA ASP A 24 5.86 -5.02 -21.01
C ASP A 24 6.83 -4.84 -19.83
N PRO A 25 7.60 -5.88 -19.42
CA PRO A 25 8.65 -5.76 -18.41
C PRO A 25 9.72 -4.70 -18.73
N GLN A 26 9.99 -4.41 -20.00
CA GLN A 26 10.97 -3.38 -20.38
C GLN A 26 10.49 -1.97 -20.00
N ALA A 27 9.18 -1.75 -19.91
CA ALA A 27 8.59 -0.48 -19.50
C ALA A 27 8.89 -0.16 -18.03
N LEU A 28 9.16 -1.16 -17.18
CA LEU A 28 9.43 -0.96 -15.75
C LEU A 28 10.59 -0.01 -15.49
N LYS A 29 11.68 -0.14 -16.26
CA LYS A 29 12.87 0.71 -16.10
C LYS A 29 12.59 2.16 -16.52
N THR A 30 11.69 2.35 -17.48
CA THR A 30 11.30 3.68 -17.95
C THR A 30 10.34 4.35 -16.96
N ILE A 31 9.34 3.61 -16.46
CA ILE A 31 8.29 4.12 -15.56
C ILE A 31 8.80 4.33 -14.13
N TYR A 32 9.55 3.38 -13.59
CA TYR A 32 10.05 3.41 -12.20
C TYR A 32 11.53 3.81 -12.09
N GLY A 33 12.18 4.15 -13.21
CA GLY A 33 13.57 4.57 -13.24
C GLY A 33 13.79 5.93 -12.57
N LEU A 34 14.84 6.04 -11.77
CA LEU A 34 15.25 7.31 -11.13
C LEU A 34 15.49 8.40 -12.20
N ASN A 35 14.97 9.61 -11.96
CA ASN A 35 15.21 10.82 -12.77
C ASN A 35 14.77 10.74 -14.26
N LYS A 36 13.77 9.92 -14.59
CA LYS A 36 13.29 9.72 -15.98
C LYS A 36 12.06 10.57 -16.38
N GLY A 37 11.68 11.57 -15.60
CA GLY A 37 10.50 12.42 -15.85
C GLY A 37 9.16 11.84 -15.35
N PHE A 38 9.14 10.58 -14.92
CA PHE A 38 8.02 9.99 -14.17
C PHE A 38 8.17 10.32 -12.69
N VAL A 39 7.86 11.56 -12.33
CA VAL A 39 7.94 12.06 -10.96
C VAL A 39 6.68 11.73 -10.16
N LYS A 40 6.83 11.52 -8.85
CA LYS A 40 5.73 11.26 -7.92
C LYS A 40 4.71 12.41 -7.80
N VAL A 41 4.88 13.54 -8.50
CA VAL A 41 4.28 14.84 -8.15
C VAL A 41 3.93 15.69 -9.37
N ARG A 42 2.85 16.46 -9.24
CA ARG A 42 2.48 17.62 -10.05
C ARG A 42 3.40 18.80 -9.75
N LYS A 43 4.40 19.06 -10.60
CA LYS A 43 5.01 20.40 -10.62
C LYS A 43 3.97 21.36 -11.21
N LEU A 44 3.58 22.38 -10.45
CA LEU A 44 2.90 23.52 -11.05
C LEU A 44 3.91 24.19 -11.98
N ALA A 45 3.76 23.96 -13.29
CA ALA A 45 4.47 24.73 -14.31
C ALA A 45 3.92 26.18 -14.26
N SER A 46 4.47 26.99 -13.38
CA SER A 46 4.39 28.44 -13.53
C SER A 46 5.47 28.88 -14.52
N ILE A 47 5.01 29.29 -15.70
CA ILE A 47 5.58 30.35 -16.53
C ILE A 47 6.90 29.98 -17.26
N ILE A 48 6.76 29.53 -18.52
CA ILE A 48 7.53 29.88 -19.75
C ILE A 48 7.60 28.68 -20.73
N ILE A 49 6.71 28.76 -21.74
CA ILE A 49 6.92 28.64 -23.20
C ILE A 49 7.75 27.46 -23.80
N GLU A 50 7.10 26.80 -24.77
CA GLU A 50 7.63 26.07 -25.94
C GLU A 50 8.67 24.97 -25.68
N ASN A 51 8.19 23.73 -25.55
CA ASN A 51 8.60 22.62 -26.41
C ASN A 51 7.77 21.37 -26.07
N TYR A 52 7.43 20.61 -27.10
CA TYR A 52 6.66 19.36 -27.05
C TYR A 52 7.49 18.25 -26.36
N ALA A 53 7.62 18.33 -25.03
CA ALA A 53 8.23 17.32 -24.16
C ALA A 53 7.73 17.37 -22.69
N ASP A 54 6.67 18.12 -22.39
CA ASP A 54 6.06 18.21 -21.05
C ASP A 54 5.17 16.99 -20.74
N THR A 55 5.77 15.80 -20.65
CA THR A 55 5.07 14.61 -20.14
C THR A 55 5.58 14.23 -18.75
N ASP A 56 5.44 15.15 -17.79
CA ASP A 56 5.49 14.78 -16.39
C ASP A 56 4.27 13.88 -16.09
N LEU A 57 4.48 12.57 -16.11
CA LEU A 57 3.46 11.58 -15.76
C LEU A 57 3.40 11.45 -14.24
N HIS A 58 2.42 12.16 -13.66
CA HIS A 58 2.23 12.30 -12.22
C HIS A 58 1.62 11.06 -11.54
N LYS A 59 1.73 10.97 -10.20
CA LYS A 59 0.90 10.06 -9.40
C LYS A 59 -0.58 10.27 -9.76
N SER A 60 -1.27 9.16 -10.07
CA SER A 60 -2.71 9.13 -10.33
C SER A 60 -3.51 9.81 -9.19
N GLU A 61 -4.70 10.32 -9.52
CA GLU A 61 -5.77 10.78 -8.60
C GLU A 61 -6.19 9.70 -7.57
N PHE A 62 -5.53 8.54 -7.57
CA PHE A 62 -5.60 7.48 -6.57
C PHE A 62 -5.27 7.91 -5.14
N TYR A 63 -4.26 8.76 -4.94
CA TYR A 63 -3.71 9.05 -3.61
C TYR A 63 -4.56 10.00 -2.75
N PRO A 64 -5.18 11.07 -3.30
CA PRO A 64 -6.05 11.96 -2.52
C PRO A 64 -7.25 11.25 -1.87
N VAL A 65 -7.81 10.23 -2.52
CA VAL A 65 -8.96 9.44 -2.00
C VAL A 65 -8.60 8.65 -0.73
N GLN A 66 -7.31 8.39 -0.52
CA GLN A 66 -6.77 7.65 0.63
C GLN A 66 -6.22 8.55 1.72
N GLN A 67 -6.33 9.87 1.59
CA GLN A 67 -5.90 10.81 2.62
C GLN A 67 -6.93 10.83 3.76
N ALA A 68 -6.44 10.74 5.00
CA ALA A 68 -7.30 10.88 6.17
C ALA A 68 -7.82 12.32 6.24
N MET A 69 -9.06 12.49 6.70
CA MET A 69 -9.65 13.80 6.93
C MET A 69 -9.56 14.13 8.42
N SER A 70 -9.01 15.30 8.76
CA SER A 70 -9.01 15.82 10.13
C SER A 70 -9.44 17.27 10.13
N LYS A 71 -10.47 17.59 10.92
CA LYS A 71 -11.05 18.95 11.01
C LYS A 71 -11.43 19.56 9.64
N GLY A 72 -11.84 18.73 8.69
CA GLY A 72 -12.21 19.16 7.34
C GLY A 72 -11.03 19.28 6.36
N GLU A 73 -9.80 19.09 6.82
CA GLU A 73 -8.59 19.16 6.00
C GLU A 73 -8.05 17.76 5.68
N ARG A 74 -7.48 17.61 4.48
CA ARG A 74 -6.81 16.37 4.07
C ARG A 74 -5.43 16.29 4.70
N LEU A 75 -5.12 15.18 5.34
CA LEU A 75 -3.81 14.89 5.90
C LEU A 75 -3.03 13.94 4.99
N PRO A 76 -2.07 14.45 4.20
CA PRO A 76 -1.19 13.61 3.41
C PRO A 76 -0.27 12.79 4.32
N SER A 77 -0.29 11.47 4.16
CA SER A 77 0.64 10.56 4.83
C SER A 77 1.89 10.34 3.99
N LEU A 78 2.89 9.64 4.54
CA LEU A 78 4.07 9.21 3.79
C LEU A 78 3.69 8.45 2.49
N PHE A 79 2.58 7.72 2.51
CA PHE A 79 2.08 7.00 1.35
C PHE A 79 1.29 7.90 0.38
N SER A 80 0.38 8.72 0.91
CA SER A 80 -0.61 9.47 0.12
C SER A 80 -0.19 10.88 -0.27
N THR A 81 0.95 11.37 0.23
CA THR A 81 1.53 12.62 -0.26
C THR A 81 1.91 12.53 -1.74
N THR A 82 1.61 13.60 -2.45
CA THR A 82 2.02 13.86 -3.82
C THR A 82 3.02 15.00 -3.88
N ASP A 83 3.63 15.42 -2.76
CA ASP A 83 4.72 16.39 -2.71
C ASP A 83 6.04 15.65 -2.39
N GLU A 84 7.08 15.90 -3.18
CA GLU A 84 8.36 15.20 -3.13
C GLU A 84 9.22 15.68 -1.95
N GLN A 85 9.24 16.98 -1.69
CA GLN A 85 9.97 17.55 -0.57
C GLN A 85 9.34 17.07 0.74
N TYR A 86 8.01 17.17 0.84
CA TYR A 86 7.28 16.69 2.00
C TYR A 86 7.41 15.16 2.18
N HIS A 87 7.35 14.38 1.10
CA HIS A 87 7.61 12.94 1.15
C HIS A 87 9.04 12.63 1.62
N ALA A 88 10.04 13.38 1.13
CA ALA A 88 11.43 13.19 1.52
C ALA A 88 11.65 13.50 3.00
N GLU A 89 11.03 14.55 3.52
CA GLU A 89 11.04 14.91 4.94
C GLU A 89 10.42 13.82 5.82
N LEU A 90 9.19 13.39 5.51
CA LEU A 90 8.52 12.30 6.24
C LEU A 90 9.32 11.00 6.17
N ARG A 91 9.87 10.67 4.99
CA ARG A 91 10.69 9.47 4.81
C ARG A 91 11.96 9.53 5.65
N ARG A 92 12.61 10.69 5.72
CA ARG A 92 13.83 10.88 6.53
C ARG A 92 13.59 10.57 8.00
N CYS A 93 12.43 10.94 8.54
CA CYS A 93 12.08 10.68 9.93
C CYS A 93 11.93 9.18 10.26
N VAL A 94 11.45 8.36 9.31
CA VAL A 94 11.18 6.93 9.55
C VAL A 94 12.28 6.00 9.05
N ASN A 95 13.17 6.44 8.16
CA ASN A 95 14.20 5.60 7.54
C ASN A 95 15.08 4.86 8.57
N GLY A 96 15.35 5.45 9.74
CA GLY A 96 16.17 4.81 10.77
C GLY A 96 15.57 3.50 11.30
N ALA A 97 14.25 3.45 11.45
CA ALA A 97 13.52 2.26 11.91
C ALA A 97 13.54 1.11 10.90
N PHE A 98 13.78 1.41 9.62
CA PHE A 98 13.88 0.41 8.54
C PHE A 98 15.33 0.10 8.14
N SER A 99 16.31 0.51 8.94
CA SER A 99 17.71 0.16 8.71
C SER A 99 17.97 -1.31 9.04
N MET A 100 18.95 -1.94 8.39
CA MET A 100 19.33 -3.34 8.68
C MET A 100 19.66 -3.55 10.16
N THR A 101 20.31 -2.57 10.80
CA THR A 101 20.64 -2.63 12.22
C THR A 101 19.39 -2.60 13.11
N ALA A 102 18.40 -1.78 12.78
CA ALA A 102 17.13 -1.74 13.50
C ALA A 102 16.32 -3.02 13.29
N LEU A 103 16.29 -3.56 12.07
CA LEU A 103 15.57 -4.79 11.76
C LEU A 103 16.06 -5.99 12.57
N VAL A 104 17.38 -6.13 12.76
CA VAL A 104 17.95 -7.19 13.61
C VAL A 104 17.50 -7.03 15.07
N GLN A 105 17.33 -5.80 15.55
CA GLN A 105 16.82 -5.56 16.91
C GLN A 105 15.35 -5.94 17.07
N TYR A 106 14.60 -6.12 15.98
CA TYR A 106 13.20 -6.53 16.01
C TYR A 106 13.00 -8.04 16.03
N GLU A 107 14.06 -8.84 15.78
CA GLU A 107 13.98 -10.31 15.81
C GLU A 107 13.32 -10.85 17.09
N PRO A 108 13.68 -10.39 18.31
CA PRO A 108 13.03 -10.89 19.53
C PRO A 108 11.52 -10.60 19.60
N SER A 109 11.06 -9.46 19.06
CA SER A 109 9.63 -9.14 18.99
C SER A 109 8.87 -10.10 18.06
N VAL A 110 9.51 -10.52 16.97
CA VAL A 110 8.95 -11.51 16.04
C VAL A 110 8.92 -12.88 16.69
N ASP A 111 9.99 -13.28 17.39
CA ASP A 111 10.10 -14.58 18.05
C ASP A 111 9.02 -14.77 19.11
N ILE A 112 8.83 -13.79 20.00
CA ILE A 112 7.78 -13.83 21.04
C ILE A 112 6.39 -13.97 20.42
N THR A 113 6.13 -13.27 19.31
CA THR A 113 4.84 -13.35 18.62
C THR A 113 4.67 -14.69 17.91
N THR A 114 5.76 -15.25 17.38
CA THR A 114 5.78 -16.56 16.71
C THR A 114 5.50 -17.69 17.70
N GLU A 115 6.15 -17.69 18.87
CA GLU A 115 5.87 -18.65 19.94
C GLU A 115 4.39 -18.64 20.30
N LYS A 116 3.81 -17.44 20.52
CA LYS A 116 2.40 -17.32 20.85
C LYS A 116 1.47 -17.80 19.73
N PHE A 117 1.83 -17.52 18.49
CA PHE A 117 1.09 -17.98 17.32
C PHE A 117 1.07 -19.51 17.23
N LEU A 118 2.20 -20.17 17.47
CA LEU A 118 2.30 -21.63 17.46
C LEU A 118 1.46 -22.23 18.59
N ASP A 119 1.59 -21.71 19.82
CA ASP A 119 0.81 -22.16 20.98
C ASP A 119 -0.70 -22.08 20.72
N GLN A 120 -1.17 -20.95 20.19
CA GLN A 120 -2.58 -20.76 19.88
C GLN A 120 -3.03 -21.63 18.70
N THR A 121 -2.18 -21.83 17.71
CA THR A 121 -2.48 -22.71 16.58
C THR A 121 -2.69 -24.15 17.07
N GLU A 122 -1.83 -24.62 17.96
CA GLU A 122 -1.97 -25.94 18.57
C GLU A 122 -3.26 -26.06 19.40
N ALA A 123 -3.53 -25.07 20.26
CA ALA A 123 -4.69 -25.08 21.16
C ALA A 123 -6.05 -25.00 20.44
N LEU A 124 -6.10 -24.31 19.30
CA LEU A 124 -7.34 -24.03 18.57
C LEU A 124 -7.59 -24.99 17.39
N PHE A 125 -6.54 -25.43 16.69
CA PHE A 125 -6.69 -26.09 15.39
C PHE A 125 -6.02 -27.47 15.28
N SER A 126 -5.00 -27.79 16.08
CA SER A 126 -4.26 -29.06 15.94
C SER A 126 -5.06 -30.29 16.38
N SER A 127 -5.79 -30.19 17.49
CA SER A 127 -6.53 -31.31 18.09
C SER A 127 -8.06 -31.22 17.93
N LYS A 128 -8.54 -30.09 17.41
CA LYS A 128 -9.96 -29.80 17.28
C LYS A 128 -10.32 -29.87 15.80
N ASN A 129 -11.45 -30.49 15.46
CA ASN A 129 -11.97 -30.56 14.09
C ASN A 129 -12.52 -29.19 13.61
N LYS A 130 -11.77 -28.12 13.88
CA LYS A 130 -12.08 -26.73 13.58
C LYS A 130 -11.26 -26.34 12.35
N ILE A 131 -11.95 -25.84 11.33
CA ILE A 131 -11.30 -25.33 10.12
C ILE A 131 -10.55 -24.05 10.48
N CYS A 132 -9.28 -23.99 10.09
CA CYS A 132 -8.45 -22.80 10.19
C CYS A 132 -8.42 -22.11 8.82
N ASP A 133 -8.95 -20.88 8.74
CA ASP A 133 -8.63 -20.01 7.61
C ASP A 133 -7.23 -19.46 7.82
N PHE A 134 -6.27 -20.07 7.14
CA PHE A 134 -4.87 -19.71 7.32
C PHE A 134 -4.54 -18.31 6.78
N ALA A 135 -5.32 -17.78 5.84
CA ALA A 135 -5.10 -16.43 5.32
C ALA A 135 -5.45 -15.38 6.38
N GLU A 136 -6.59 -15.53 7.04
CA GLU A 136 -6.99 -14.67 8.15
C GLU A 136 -6.05 -14.83 9.35
N TRP A 137 -5.66 -16.07 9.66
CA TRP A 137 -4.77 -16.35 10.79
C TRP A 137 -3.37 -15.73 10.61
N LEU A 138 -2.81 -15.77 9.41
CA LEU A 138 -1.56 -15.08 9.09
C LEU A 138 -1.70 -13.56 9.12
N GLN A 139 -2.88 -13.04 8.78
CA GLN A 139 -3.15 -11.61 8.87
C GLN A 139 -3.14 -11.13 10.33
N TYR A 140 -3.76 -11.89 11.24
CA TYR A 140 -3.73 -11.63 12.69
C TYR A 140 -2.30 -11.65 13.24
N TYR A 141 -1.50 -12.64 12.85
CA TYR A 141 -0.09 -12.69 13.18
C TYR A 141 0.67 -11.43 12.71
N ALA A 142 0.46 -11.00 11.46
CA ALA A 142 1.12 -9.81 10.93
C ALA A 142 0.77 -8.53 11.69
N PHE A 143 -0.50 -8.37 12.13
CA PHE A 143 -0.92 -7.25 12.97
C PHE A 143 -0.24 -7.24 14.34
N ASP A 144 -0.14 -8.41 14.97
CA ASP A 144 0.51 -8.52 16.27
C ASP A 144 2.02 -8.30 16.19
N VAL A 145 2.68 -8.79 15.15
CA VAL A 145 4.12 -8.54 14.92
C VAL A 145 4.39 -7.06 14.73
N ILE A 146 3.65 -6.37 13.86
CA ILE A 146 3.89 -4.94 13.64
C ILE A 146 3.52 -4.11 14.87
N GLY A 147 2.52 -4.54 15.64
CA GLY A 147 2.16 -3.96 16.93
C GLY A 147 3.29 -4.09 17.96
N GLU A 148 3.87 -5.28 18.08
CA GLU A 148 5.00 -5.56 18.97
C GLU A 148 6.24 -4.75 18.58
N ILE A 149 6.57 -4.66 17.29
CA ILE A 149 7.71 -3.87 16.80
C ILE A 149 7.50 -2.36 17.04
N THR A 150 6.29 -1.86 16.81
CA THR A 150 6.02 -0.40 16.83
C THR A 150 5.75 0.13 18.24
N TYR A 151 5.07 -0.66 19.08
CA TYR A 151 4.58 -0.22 20.39
C TYR A 151 5.09 -1.07 21.55
N SER A 152 5.95 -2.07 21.29
CA SER A 152 6.37 -3.07 22.28
C SER A 152 5.18 -3.75 22.96
N LYS A 153 4.08 -3.88 22.19
CA LYS A 153 2.83 -4.47 22.64
C LYS A 153 2.01 -5.02 21.47
N ARG A 154 1.76 -6.33 21.49
CA ARG A 154 0.77 -7.02 20.65
C ARG A 154 -0.62 -6.39 20.79
N HIS A 155 -1.35 -6.34 19.69
CA HIS A 155 -2.72 -5.84 19.66
C HIS A 155 -3.70 -6.87 20.22
N GLY A 156 -3.34 -8.15 20.17
CA GLY A 156 -4.07 -9.27 20.76
C GLY A 156 -4.84 -10.10 19.75
N PHE A 157 -4.62 -9.91 18.44
CA PHE A 157 -5.33 -10.66 17.39
C PHE A 157 -5.11 -12.17 17.53
N VAL A 158 -3.87 -12.59 17.81
CA VAL A 158 -3.52 -14.00 18.02
C VAL A 158 -4.02 -14.48 19.39
N ASP A 159 -4.07 -13.59 20.39
CA ASP A 159 -4.48 -13.95 21.75
C ASP A 159 -5.97 -14.32 21.84
N SER A 160 -6.85 -13.52 21.20
CA SER A 160 -8.30 -13.77 21.18
C SER A 160 -8.78 -14.51 19.93
N ALA A 161 -7.93 -14.65 18.91
CA ALA A 161 -8.28 -15.22 17.61
C ALA A 161 -9.48 -14.52 16.96
N GLU A 162 -9.54 -13.20 17.06
CA GLU A 162 -10.61 -12.36 16.52
C GLU A 162 -10.07 -11.04 15.95
N ASP A 163 -10.89 -10.36 15.14
CA ASP A 163 -10.59 -9.04 14.59
C ASP A 163 -10.70 -7.96 15.67
N VAL A 164 -9.57 -7.66 16.32
CA VAL A 164 -9.48 -6.65 17.37
C VAL A 164 -9.91 -5.29 16.83
N ASP A 165 -10.85 -4.64 17.51
CA ASP A 165 -11.46 -3.36 17.16
C ASP A 165 -12.08 -3.29 15.74
N GLY A 166 -12.29 -4.44 15.09
CA GLY A 166 -12.82 -4.50 13.71
C GLY A 166 -11.85 -3.92 12.66
N MET A 167 -10.55 -3.90 12.94
CA MET A 167 -9.53 -3.28 12.10
C MET A 167 -9.40 -3.97 10.73
N VAL A 168 -9.39 -5.30 10.69
CA VAL A 168 -9.30 -6.08 9.45
C VAL A 168 -10.54 -5.84 8.59
N GLY A 169 -11.72 -5.91 9.19
CA GLY A 169 -12.98 -5.63 8.52
C GLY A 169 -13.06 -4.19 8.00
N TYR A 170 -12.56 -3.22 8.77
CA TYR A 170 -12.47 -1.82 8.34
C TYR A 170 -11.54 -1.66 7.14
N LEU A 171 -10.35 -2.26 7.15
CA LEU A 171 -9.41 -2.21 6.02
C LEU A 171 -10.01 -2.83 4.76
N GLY A 172 -10.71 -3.96 4.89
CA GLY A 172 -11.43 -4.58 3.77
C GLY A 172 -12.48 -3.63 3.16
N LYS A 173 -13.26 -2.95 4.00
CA LYS A 173 -14.24 -1.94 3.55
C LYS A 173 -13.57 -0.73 2.92
N LEU A 174 -12.47 -0.24 3.50
CA LEU A 174 -11.70 0.88 2.98
C LEU A 174 -11.18 0.57 1.58
N PHE A 175 -10.55 -0.59 1.38
CA PHE A 175 -10.09 -0.99 0.05
C PHE A 175 -11.24 -1.22 -0.93
N SER A 176 -12.35 -1.79 -0.46
CA SER A 176 -13.57 -1.96 -1.26
C SER A 176 -14.21 -0.61 -1.66
N TYR A 177 -14.02 0.44 -0.86
CA TYR A 177 -14.47 1.80 -1.16
C TYR A 177 -13.50 2.54 -2.08
N VAL A 178 -12.20 2.43 -1.82
CA VAL A 178 -11.16 3.08 -2.62
C VAL A 178 -11.07 2.46 -4.02
N ALA A 179 -11.28 1.15 -4.17
CA ALA A 179 -11.21 0.47 -5.47
C ALA A 179 -12.15 1.05 -6.55
N PRO A 180 -13.44 1.34 -6.28
CA PRO A 180 -14.34 1.97 -7.24
C PRO A 180 -14.30 3.51 -7.24
N VAL A 181 -13.93 4.16 -6.12
CA VAL A 181 -13.86 5.63 -6.01
C VAL A 181 -12.55 6.18 -6.58
N GLN A 182 -11.51 5.33 -6.66
CA GLN A 182 -10.42 5.52 -7.61
C GLN A 182 -11.06 5.84 -8.96
N PRO A 183 -10.63 6.92 -9.66
CA PRO A 183 -11.33 7.37 -10.85
C PRO A 183 -11.60 6.19 -11.76
N PRO A 184 -12.88 5.83 -12.01
CA PRO A 184 -13.19 5.10 -13.21
C PRO A 184 -12.76 6.07 -14.30
N THR A 185 -11.61 5.81 -14.92
CA THR A 185 -11.37 6.32 -16.27
C THR A 185 -12.63 5.94 -17.03
N HIS A 186 -13.44 6.95 -17.34
CA HIS A 186 -14.75 6.79 -17.96
C HIS A 186 -14.68 5.65 -18.97
N PHE A 187 -15.34 4.53 -18.68
CA PHE A 187 -15.74 3.60 -19.73
C PHE A 187 -16.78 4.37 -20.53
N ALA A 188 -16.29 5.24 -21.43
CA ALA A 188 -17.11 5.88 -22.42
C ALA A 188 -17.77 4.75 -23.21
N ARG A 189 -19.10 4.70 -23.11
CA ARG A 189 -19.94 4.00 -24.07
C ARG A 189 -19.74 4.59 -25.45
#